data_AF-A0A7V7VR33-F1
#
_entry.id   AF-A0A7V7VR33-F1
#
_cell.length_a   1.000
_cell.length_b   1.000
_cell.length_c   1.000
_cell.angle_alpha   90.00
_cell.angle_beta   90.00
_cell.angle_gamma   90.00
#
_symmetry.space_group_name_H-M   'P 1'
#
loop_
_entity.id
_entity.type
_entity.pdbx_description
1 polymer ?
#
loop_
_entity_poly.entity_id
_entity_poly.type
_entity_poly.pdbx_seq_one_letter_code
_entity_poly.pdbx_strand_id
1 'polypeptide(L)'
;MKPKTTELFKPATRGDVIAAIDNDALSKVAPSSPRPVEMLESCEIASDDKLTASDTALHELMVATAYMFDPEMMEATHSIPVSTVLKYFGQRDTHINRREMLKLSLKRLTATTVNYGTLETRRYENVPMIVSWLESDKQSDIIRYSLPQPIRDLMKSMPSYAYLELAPLATMRSKFSIRIYRVLAATAVQKKWDPDGDNEIIIKATLHGLASPETSKQASALVS
;
A
#
# COMPACT_ATOMS: atom_id res chain seq x y z
N MET A 1 -11.50 -37.60 5.90
CA MET A 1 -11.67 -36.19 6.34
C MET A 1 -11.61 -35.30 5.11
N LYS A 2 -12.67 -34.54 4.82
CA LYS A 2 -12.56 -33.45 3.84
C LYS A 2 -11.67 -32.36 4.46
N PRO A 3 -10.69 -31.80 3.75
CA PRO A 3 -9.94 -30.66 4.28
C PRO A 3 -10.95 -29.56 4.62
N LYS A 4 -10.80 -28.98 5.82
CA LYS A 4 -11.61 -27.86 6.28
C LYS A 4 -11.28 -26.71 5.31
N THR A 5 -12.19 -26.37 4.40
CA THR A 5 -12.04 -25.20 3.54
C THR A 5 -12.06 -24.01 4.48
N THR A 6 -10.89 -23.50 4.84
CA THR A 6 -10.79 -22.24 5.57
C THR A 6 -11.40 -21.21 4.64
N GLU A 7 -12.59 -20.69 4.97
CA GLU A 7 -13.17 -19.58 4.23
C GLU A 7 -12.11 -18.48 4.16
N LEU A 8 -11.75 -18.11 2.94
CA LEU A 8 -10.71 -17.15 2.69
C LEU A 8 -11.19 -15.80 3.23
N PHE A 9 -10.56 -15.34 4.31
CA PHE A 9 -10.91 -14.11 5.00
C PHE A 9 -10.64 -12.91 4.09
N LYS A 10 -11.68 -12.12 3.80
CA LYS A 10 -11.60 -10.90 2.99
C LYS A 10 -12.12 -9.70 3.79
N PRO A 11 -11.24 -8.95 4.46
CA PRO A 11 -11.66 -7.78 5.23
C PRO A 11 -12.14 -6.65 4.31
N ALA A 12 -13.14 -5.88 4.74
CA ALA A 12 -13.55 -4.66 4.04
C ALA A 12 -12.66 -3.46 4.43
N THR A 13 -12.62 -2.43 3.57
CA THR A 13 -12.07 -1.12 3.94
C THR A 13 -12.90 -0.51 5.09
N ARG A 14 -12.24 0.08 6.08
CA ARG A 14 -12.88 0.78 7.20
C ARG A 14 -12.97 2.26 6.89
N GLY A 15 -14.19 2.79 6.89
CA GLY A 15 -14.47 4.17 6.50
C GLY A 15 -14.42 4.38 4.98
N ASP A 16 -15.16 5.38 4.50
CA ASP A 16 -15.14 5.76 3.09
C ASP A 16 -13.94 6.69 2.82
N VAL A 17 -12.98 6.20 2.04
CA VAL A 17 -11.73 6.91 1.73
C VAL A 17 -12.01 8.19 0.94
N ILE A 18 -12.88 8.13 -0.07
CA ILE A 18 -13.15 9.28 -0.95
C ILE A 18 -13.92 10.33 -0.18
N ALA A 19 -14.98 9.94 0.52
CA ALA A 19 -15.77 10.87 1.31
C ALA A 19 -14.95 11.51 2.44
N ALA A 20 -14.05 10.76 3.09
CA ALA A 20 -13.19 11.32 4.13
C ALA A 20 -12.23 12.38 3.58
N ILE A 21 -11.66 12.17 2.38
CA ILE A 21 -10.78 13.13 1.74
C ILE A 21 -11.57 14.35 1.24
N ASP A 22 -12.70 14.12 0.58
CA ASP A 22 -13.44 15.19 -0.06
C ASP A 22 -14.11 16.16 0.92
N ASN A 23 -14.44 15.67 2.12
CA ASN A 23 -15.02 16.45 3.22
C ASN A 23 -13.97 16.93 4.25
N ASP A 24 -12.67 16.83 3.95
CA ASP A 24 -11.58 17.21 4.87
C ASP A 24 -11.67 16.54 6.25
N ALA A 25 -12.15 15.30 6.28
CA ALA A 25 -12.39 14.52 7.48
C ALA A 25 -11.40 13.35 7.64
N LEU A 26 -10.32 13.33 6.85
CA LEU A 26 -9.38 12.22 6.76
C LEU A 26 -8.81 11.81 8.12
N SER A 27 -8.36 12.76 8.93
CA SER A 27 -7.82 12.49 10.28
C SER A 27 -8.90 12.09 11.29
N LYS A 28 -10.15 12.53 11.10
CA LYS A 28 -11.27 12.24 12.01
C LYS A 28 -11.86 10.85 11.73
N VAL A 29 -12.03 10.51 10.47
CA VAL A 29 -12.55 9.21 10.03
C VAL A 29 -11.47 8.14 10.13
N ALA A 30 -10.20 8.52 9.91
CA ALA A 30 -9.03 7.63 9.87
C ALA A 30 -9.30 6.39 8.98
N PRO A 31 -9.70 6.57 7.71
CA PRO A 31 -10.04 5.45 6.87
C PRO A 31 -8.83 4.55 6.68
N SER A 32 -9.05 3.24 6.75
CA SER A 32 -7.99 2.24 6.63
C SER A 32 -8.38 1.13 5.67
N SER A 33 -7.42 0.73 4.85
CA SER A 33 -7.61 -0.28 3.81
C SER A 33 -6.74 -1.50 4.11
N PRO A 34 -7.26 -2.72 3.96
CA PRO A 34 -6.49 -3.93 4.20
C PRO A 34 -5.43 -4.12 3.10
N ARG A 35 -4.28 -4.66 3.51
CA ARG A 35 -3.19 -5.11 2.65
C ARG A 35 -2.79 -6.51 3.07
N PRO A 36 -2.66 -7.44 2.11
CA PRO A 36 -2.02 -8.71 2.38
C PRO A 36 -0.65 -8.52 3.02
N VAL A 37 -0.35 -9.28 4.08
CA VAL A 37 0.95 -9.18 4.78
C VAL A 37 2.11 -9.44 3.82
N GLU A 38 1.96 -10.37 2.88
CA GLU A 38 2.95 -10.65 1.83
C GLU A 38 3.32 -9.40 1.00
N MET A 39 2.34 -8.53 0.69
CA MET A 39 2.61 -7.28 -0.03
C MET A 39 3.36 -6.25 0.82
N LEU A 40 3.31 -6.36 2.14
CA LEU A 40 3.99 -5.44 3.06
C LEU A 40 5.43 -5.88 3.34
N GLU A 41 5.67 -7.20 3.45
CA GLU A 41 6.96 -7.76 3.86
C GLU A 41 7.85 -8.15 2.69
N SER A 42 7.29 -8.68 1.59
CA SER A 42 8.07 -9.27 0.49
C SER A 42 8.19 -8.37 -0.75
N CYS A 43 7.71 -7.14 -0.66
CA CYS A 43 7.71 -6.20 -1.78
C CYS A 43 9.05 -5.48 -1.88
N GLU A 44 9.86 -5.86 -2.87
CA GLU A 44 11.16 -5.25 -3.15
C GLU A 44 11.09 -4.36 -4.39
N ILE A 45 11.74 -3.19 -4.38
CA ILE A 45 11.85 -2.37 -5.58
C ILE A 45 12.97 -2.95 -6.45
N ALA A 46 12.62 -3.37 -7.66
CA ALA A 46 13.54 -4.00 -8.62
C ALA A 46 14.27 -3.00 -9.52
N SER A 47 13.75 -1.77 -9.60
CA SER A 47 14.29 -0.67 -10.40
C SER A 47 15.04 0.34 -9.52
N ASP A 48 15.59 1.41 -10.13
CA ASP A 48 16.12 2.54 -9.37
C ASP A 48 15.02 3.13 -8.46
N ASP A 49 15.20 3.04 -7.16
CA ASP A 49 14.25 3.55 -6.18
C ASP A 49 14.27 5.10 -6.11
N LYS A 50 13.56 5.71 -7.05
CA LYS A 50 13.34 7.15 -7.18
C LYS A 50 12.02 7.61 -6.53
N LEU A 51 11.30 6.71 -5.86
CA LEU A 51 10.04 7.04 -5.20
C LEU A 51 10.26 8.05 -4.08
N THR A 52 9.31 8.96 -3.91
CA THR A 52 9.19 9.89 -2.80
C THR A 52 8.06 9.46 -1.87
N ALA A 53 7.95 10.10 -0.69
CA ALA A 53 6.88 9.81 0.24
C ALA A 53 5.48 10.09 -0.35
N SER A 54 5.36 11.14 -1.18
CA SER A 54 4.09 11.47 -1.84
C SER A 54 3.73 10.46 -2.92
N ASP A 55 4.72 9.89 -3.62
CA ASP A 55 4.48 8.83 -4.59
C ASP A 55 3.97 7.57 -3.89
N THR A 56 4.64 7.13 -2.83
CA THR A 56 4.21 5.95 -2.08
C THR A 56 2.82 6.15 -1.46
N ALA A 57 2.54 7.34 -0.91
CA ALA A 57 1.20 7.67 -0.40
C ALA A 57 0.13 7.64 -1.50
N LEU A 58 0.45 8.15 -2.71
CA LEU A 58 -0.44 8.08 -3.86
C LEU A 58 -0.73 6.63 -4.27
N HIS A 59 0.30 5.79 -4.34
CA HIS A 59 0.14 4.38 -4.63
C HIS A 59 -0.79 3.70 -3.60
N GLU A 60 -0.58 3.94 -2.31
CA GLU A 60 -1.45 3.38 -1.27
C GLU A 60 -2.89 3.89 -1.36
N LEU A 61 -3.11 5.16 -1.71
CA LEU A 61 -4.44 5.71 -1.99
C LEU A 61 -5.11 5.01 -3.18
N MET A 62 -4.38 4.77 -4.26
CA MET A 62 -4.89 4.11 -5.46
C MET A 62 -5.25 2.64 -5.17
N VAL A 63 -4.41 1.90 -4.46
CA VAL A 63 -4.74 0.52 -4.04
C VAL A 63 -5.94 0.52 -3.06
N ALA A 64 -6.02 1.49 -2.15
CA ALA A 64 -7.11 1.58 -1.19
C ALA A 64 -8.47 1.85 -1.87
N THR A 65 -8.48 2.75 -2.85
CA THR A 65 -9.71 3.10 -3.57
C THR A 65 -10.14 2.00 -4.54
N ALA A 66 -9.20 1.34 -5.22
CA ALA A 66 -9.48 0.13 -5.99
C ALA A 66 -10.15 -0.94 -5.10
N TYR A 67 -9.54 -1.28 -3.96
CA TYR A 67 -10.09 -2.32 -3.08
C TYR A 67 -11.41 -1.92 -2.42
N MET A 68 -11.62 -0.64 -2.12
CA MET A 68 -12.88 -0.15 -1.55
C MET A 68 -14.06 -0.36 -2.50
N PHE A 69 -13.88 -0.14 -3.80
CA PHE A 69 -14.93 -0.30 -4.81
C PHE A 69 -14.99 -1.71 -5.41
N ASP A 70 -13.87 -2.43 -5.43
CA ASP A 70 -13.74 -3.77 -5.99
C ASP A 70 -12.88 -4.67 -5.08
N PRO A 71 -13.46 -5.17 -3.96
CA PRO A 71 -12.75 -6.08 -3.04
C PRO A 71 -12.31 -7.40 -3.68
N GLU A 72 -13.00 -7.82 -4.75
CA GLU A 72 -12.71 -9.04 -5.50
C GLU A 72 -11.66 -8.81 -6.61
N MET A 73 -11.19 -7.57 -6.80
CA MET A 73 -10.17 -7.16 -7.77
C MET A 73 -10.44 -7.75 -9.17
N MET A 74 -11.71 -7.71 -9.57
CA MET A 74 -12.21 -8.23 -10.85
C MET A 74 -12.03 -7.22 -11.97
N GLU A 75 -12.17 -5.93 -11.67
CA GLU A 75 -12.03 -4.86 -12.64
C GLU A 75 -10.56 -4.72 -13.06
N ALA A 76 -10.36 -4.55 -14.37
CA ALA A 76 -9.02 -4.32 -14.92
C ALA A 76 -8.56 -2.88 -14.70
N THR A 77 -9.49 -1.94 -14.59
CA THR A 77 -9.24 -0.51 -14.55
C THR A 77 -10.12 0.15 -13.50
N HIS A 78 -9.51 1.03 -12.71
CA HIS A 78 -10.15 1.84 -11.69
C HIS A 78 -9.94 3.33 -12.00
N SER A 79 -10.66 4.17 -11.27
CA SER A 79 -10.56 5.63 -11.39
C SER A 79 -10.55 6.31 -10.04
N ILE A 80 -9.88 7.47 -9.99
CA ILE A 80 -9.97 8.41 -8.86
C ILE A 80 -9.95 9.84 -9.41
N PRO A 81 -10.83 10.75 -8.95
CA PRO A 81 -10.80 12.14 -9.38
C PRO A 81 -9.47 12.81 -9.02
N VAL A 82 -8.93 13.61 -9.93
CA VAL A 82 -7.71 14.39 -9.66
C VAL A 82 -7.91 15.32 -8.48
N SER A 83 -9.08 15.94 -8.35
CA SER A 83 -9.43 16.82 -7.23
C SER A 83 -9.28 16.13 -5.86
N THR A 84 -9.77 14.89 -5.73
CA THR A 84 -9.63 14.09 -4.50
C THR A 84 -8.17 13.83 -4.18
N VAL A 85 -7.35 13.45 -5.18
CA VAL A 85 -5.90 13.24 -4.97
C VAL A 85 -5.19 14.52 -4.57
N LEU A 86 -5.52 15.65 -5.18
CA LEU A 86 -4.92 16.94 -4.83
C LEU A 86 -5.31 17.41 -3.41
N LYS A 87 -6.52 17.09 -2.94
CA LYS A 87 -6.92 17.30 -1.54
C LYS A 87 -6.14 16.38 -0.59
N TYR A 88 -5.94 15.12 -0.96
CA TYR A 88 -5.14 14.17 -0.18
C TYR A 88 -3.70 14.66 0.03
N PHE A 89 -3.07 15.20 -1.01
CA PHE A 89 -1.75 15.83 -0.91
C PHE A 89 -1.76 17.19 -0.21
N GLY A 90 -2.90 17.88 -0.20
CA GLY A 90 -3.06 19.21 0.39
C GLY A 90 -2.77 19.29 1.89
N GLN A 91 -2.66 18.15 2.56
CA GLN A 91 -2.18 18.03 3.94
C GLN A 91 -0.66 18.29 4.08
N ARG A 92 0.12 18.26 2.98
CA ARG A 92 1.58 18.46 2.98
C ARG A 92 2.06 19.69 2.20
N ASP A 93 1.46 19.95 1.03
CA ASP A 93 2.09 20.79 0.02
C ASP A 93 1.38 22.13 -0.21
N THR A 94 1.99 23.23 0.20
CA THR A 94 1.57 24.62 -0.09
C THR A 94 2.03 25.10 -1.47
N HIS A 95 2.56 24.21 -2.30
CA HIS A 95 3.16 24.57 -3.58
C HIS A 95 2.13 25.00 -4.64
N ILE A 96 2.50 26.04 -5.41
CA ILE A 96 1.70 26.65 -6.48
C ILE A 96 1.45 25.69 -7.66
N ASN A 97 2.14 24.54 -7.73
CA ASN A 97 2.07 23.62 -8.88
C ASN A 97 1.74 22.15 -8.54
N ARG A 98 0.65 21.91 -7.80
CA ARG A 98 0.24 20.57 -7.35
C ARG A 98 -0.06 19.60 -8.50
N ARG A 99 -0.56 20.08 -9.64
CA ARG A 99 -0.88 19.22 -10.80
C ARG A 99 0.38 18.66 -11.46
N GLU A 100 1.42 19.47 -11.63
CA GLU A 100 2.69 18.97 -12.19
C GLU A 100 3.37 18.00 -11.24
N MET A 101 3.29 18.24 -9.92
CA MET A 101 3.77 17.28 -8.92
C MET A 101 3.05 15.93 -9.03
N LEU A 102 1.72 15.94 -9.19
CA LEU A 102 0.95 14.71 -9.45
C LEU A 102 1.44 13.99 -10.72
N LYS A 103 1.64 14.70 -11.83
CA LYS A 103 2.15 14.09 -13.07
C LYS A 103 3.52 13.45 -12.87
N LEU A 104 4.41 14.13 -12.15
CA LEU A 104 5.74 13.60 -11.80
C LEU A 104 5.63 12.36 -10.91
N SER A 105 4.72 12.35 -9.95
CA SER A 105 4.43 11.17 -9.13
C SER A 105 3.96 10.01 -9.98
N LEU A 106 2.95 10.20 -10.82
CA LEU A 106 2.45 9.16 -11.73
C LEU A 106 3.55 8.61 -12.63
N LYS A 107 4.40 9.48 -13.20
CA LYS A 107 5.55 9.06 -14.03
C LYS A 107 6.53 8.19 -13.27
N ARG A 108 6.84 8.52 -12.01
CA ARG A 108 7.74 7.68 -11.19
C ARG A 108 7.08 6.36 -10.83
N LEU A 109 5.80 6.38 -10.45
CA LEU A 109 5.04 5.17 -10.14
C LEU A 109 4.99 4.19 -11.32
N THR A 110 4.68 4.67 -12.52
CA THR A 110 4.57 3.82 -13.72
C THR A 110 5.92 3.31 -14.24
N ALA A 111 7.01 4.01 -13.93
CA ALA A 111 8.37 3.57 -14.25
C ALA A 111 8.95 2.60 -13.20
N THR A 112 8.31 2.45 -12.04
CA THR A 112 8.82 1.61 -10.95
C THR A 112 8.32 0.19 -11.11
N THR A 113 9.25 -0.76 -11.09
CA THR A 113 8.97 -2.19 -10.97
C THR A 113 9.35 -2.72 -9.60
N VAL A 114 8.66 -3.78 -9.20
CA VAL A 114 8.75 -4.43 -7.91
C VAL A 114 8.76 -5.95 -8.06
N ASN A 115 9.38 -6.61 -7.10
CA ASN A 115 9.33 -8.05 -6.93
C ASN A 115 8.48 -8.39 -5.72
N TYR A 116 7.75 -9.52 -5.77
CA TYR A 116 6.87 -9.97 -4.69
C TYR A 116 7.04 -11.46 -4.42
N GLY A 117 6.82 -11.86 -3.17
CA GLY A 117 6.83 -13.26 -2.76
C GLY A 117 8.23 -13.83 -2.59
N THR A 118 8.33 -15.15 -2.51
CA THR A 118 9.57 -15.86 -2.16
C THR A 118 9.79 -17.06 -3.07
N LEU A 119 11.03 -17.53 -3.17
CA LEU A 119 11.36 -18.77 -3.89
C LEU A 119 10.72 -20.02 -3.26
N GLU A 120 10.35 -19.98 -1.99
CA GLU A 120 9.69 -21.10 -1.28
C GLU A 120 8.21 -21.25 -1.67
N THR A 121 7.56 -20.16 -2.09
CA THR A 121 6.14 -20.14 -2.43
C THR A 121 5.95 -19.85 -3.92
N ARG A 122 5.88 -18.56 -4.25
CA ARG A 122 5.80 -18.01 -5.59
C ARG A 122 6.58 -16.70 -5.58
N ARG A 123 7.44 -16.48 -6.58
CA ARG A 123 8.19 -15.25 -6.75
C ARG A 123 7.75 -14.61 -8.06
N TYR A 124 7.35 -13.34 -7.99
CA TYR A 124 7.12 -12.50 -9.15
C TYR A 124 8.26 -11.49 -9.25
N GLU A 125 8.78 -11.29 -10.46
CA GLU A 125 9.90 -10.39 -10.71
C GLU A 125 9.53 -9.33 -11.74
N ASN A 126 10.09 -8.13 -11.58
CA ASN A 126 9.92 -6.99 -12.47
C ASN A 126 8.45 -6.64 -12.76
N VAL A 127 7.57 -6.83 -11.77
CA VAL A 127 6.15 -6.48 -11.88
C VAL A 127 6.03 -4.96 -11.87
N PRO A 128 5.37 -4.32 -12.85
CA PRO A 128 5.09 -2.89 -12.75
C PRO A 128 4.33 -2.60 -11.46
N MET A 129 4.62 -1.49 -10.79
CA MET A 129 3.87 -1.17 -9.57
C MET A 129 2.44 -0.74 -9.91
N ILE A 130 2.28 0.00 -11.01
CA ILE A 130 0.97 0.44 -11.51
C ILE A 130 1.05 0.82 -12.99
N VAL A 131 -0.06 0.69 -13.71
CA VAL A 131 -0.26 1.35 -15.00
C VAL A 131 -1.25 2.49 -14.79
N SER A 132 -0.94 3.70 -15.25
CA SER A 132 -1.82 4.86 -15.03
C SER A 132 -1.69 5.91 -16.14
N TRP A 133 -2.80 6.61 -16.38
CA TRP A 133 -2.88 7.76 -17.28
C TRP A 133 -3.89 8.78 -16.75
N LEU A 134 -3.77 10.02 -17.23
CA LEU A 134 -4.73 11.08 -16.97
C LEU A 134 -5.74 11.13 -18.12
N GLU A 135 -7.02 11.14 -17.76
CA GLU A 135 -8.14 11.31 -18.68
C GLU A 135 -8.87 12.59 -18.26
N SER A 136 -8.88 13.59 -19.15
CA SER A 136 -9.54 14.87 -18.88
C SER A 136 -10.43 15.25 -20.06
N ASP A 137 -11.62 15.76 -19.76
CA ASP A 137 -12.52 16.42 -20.70
C ASP A 137 -12.96 17.79 -20.15
N LYS A 138 -14.02 18.40 -20.69
CA LYS A 138 -14.51 19.71 -20.23
C LYS A 138 -15.17 19.67 -18.84
N GLN A 139 -15.60 18.51 -18.38
CA GLN A 139 -16.39 18.27 -17.17
C GLN A 139 -15.65 17.41 -16.15
N SER A 140 -14.68 16.61 -16.58
CA SER A 140 -13.99 15.63 -15.74
C SER A 140 -12.47 15.71 -15.85
N ASP A 141 -11.80 15.39 -14.75
CA ASP A 141 -10.34 15.25 -14.67
C ASP A 141 -10.02 14.09 -13.72
N ILE A 142 -9.62 12.96 -14.30
CA ILE A 142 -9.59 11.67 -13.63
C ILE A 142 -8.24 11.00 -13.84
N ILE A 143 -7.73 10.37 -12.80
CA ILE A 143 -6.64 9.40 -12.91
C ILE A 143 -7.27 8.05 -13.17
N ARG A 144 -6.98 7.46 -14.33
CA ARG A 144 -7.28 6.06 -14.64
C ARG A 144 -6.07 5.21 -14.30
N TYR A 145 -6.30 4.02 -13.77
CA TYR A 145 -5.20 3.14 -13.41
C TYR A 145 -5.61 1.67 -13.36
N SER A 146 -4.62 0.81 -13.52
CA SER A 146 -4.75 -0.64 -13.46
C SER A 146 -3.68 -1.21 -12.52
N LEU A 147 -4.11 -2.07 -11.60
CA LEU A 147 -3.21 -2.87 -10.79
C LEU A 147 -2.82 -4.13 -11.58
N PRO A 148 -1.51 -4.41 -11.74
CA PRO A 148 -1.05 -5.61 -12.41
C PRO A 148 -1.59 -6.89 -11.78
N GLN A 149 -1.77 -7.92 -12.61
CA GLN A 149 -2.39 -9.18 -12.20
C GLN A 149 -1.80 -9.78 -10.91
N PRO A 150 -0.46 -9.83 -10.71
CA PRO A 150 0.09 -10.36 -9.47
C PRO A 150 -0.40 -9.59 -8.23
N ILE A 151 -0.47 -8.26 -8.29
CA ILE A 151 -0.97 -7.45 -7.18
C ILE A 151 -2.46 -7.72 -6.93
N ARG A 152 -3.26 -7.84 -8.00
CA ARG A 152 -4.68 -8.19 -7.86
C ARG A 152 -4.85 -9.55 -7.19
N ASP A 153 -4.10 -10.55 -7.63
CA ASP A 153 -4.15 -11.91 -7.08
C ASP A 153 -3.77 -11.94 -5.58
N LEU A 154 -2.77 -11.16 -5.17
CA LEU A 154 -2.43 -10.99 -3.76
C LEU A 154 -3.58 -10.35 -2.98
N MET A 155 -4.18 -9.28 -3.52
CA MET A 155 -5.26 -8.54 -2.85
C MET A 155 -6.55 -9.36 -2.71
N LYS A 156 -6.90 -10.20 -3.70
CA LYS A 156 -8.14 -11.00 -3.70
C LYS A 156 -8.30 -11.90 -2.50
N SER A 157 -7.22 -12.59 -2.13
CA SER A 157 -7.33 -13.61 -1.11
C SER A 157 -5.98 -14.01 -0.53
N MET A 158 -5.82 -13.77 0.76
CA MET A 158 -4.65 -14.17 1.53
C MET A 158 -4.98 -14.65 2.94
N PRO A 159 -4.08 -15.42 3.59
CA PRO A 159 -4.31 -15.90 4.95
C PRO A 159 -4.40 -14.79 6.00
N SER A 160 -3.75 -13.64 5.76
CA SER A 160 -3.70 -12.53 6.71
C SER A 160 -3.61 -11.17 6.01
N TYR A 161 -4.19 -10.17 6.67
CA TYR A 161 -4.23 -8.79 6.20
C TYR A 161 -3.92 -7.83 7.33
N ALA A 162 -3.12 -6.79 7.03
CA ALA A 162 -2.91 -5.65 7.90
C ALA A 162 -3.63 -4.42 7.36
N TYR A 163 -4.17 -3.61 8.27
CA TYR A 163 -4.82 -2.36 7.90
C TYR A 163 -3.79 -1.25 7.84
N LEU A 164 -3.75 -0.54 6.72
CA LEU A 164 -3.02 0.71 6.60
C LEU A 164 -4.00 1.87 6.70
N GLU A 165 -3.76 2.79 7.62
CA GLU A 165 -4.49 4.05 7.73
C GLU A 165 -3.97 5.05 6.70
N LEU A 166 -4.89 5.71 6.00
CA LEU A 166 -4.56 6.62 4.92
C LEU A 166 -4.14 8.00 5.44
N ALA A 167 -4.58 8.40 6.64
CA ALA A 167 -4.26 9.70 7.23
C ALA A 167 -2.77 9.84 7.60
N PRO A 168 -2.13 8.90 8.32
CA PRO A 168 -0.68 8.98 8.59
C PRO A 168 0.15 8.93 7.30
N LEU A 169 -0.25 8.09 6.35
CA LEU A 169 0.40 8.00 5.03
C LEU A 169 0.37 9.31 4.26
N ALA A 170 -0.64 10.16 4.49
CA ALA A 170 -0.76 11.49 3.89
C ALA A 170 0.17 12.54 4.53
N THR A 171 0.72 12.31 5.73
CA THR A 171 1.51 13.32 6.49
C THR A 171 3.01 13.02 6.62
N MET A 172 3.42 11.75 6.63
CA MET A 172 4.83 11.28 6.53
C MET A 172 5.73 11.90 5.43
N ARG A 173 6.73 12.70 5.78
CA ARG A 173 7.60 13.36 4.78
C ARG A 173 8.69 12.48 4.15
N SER A 174 8.93 11.29 4.71
CA SER A 174 9.97 10.38 4.26
C SER A 174 9.38 9.07 3.74
N LYS A 175 9.87 8.59 2.60
CA LYS A 175 9.49 7.28 2.05
C LYS A 175 9.83 6.14 3.00
N PHE A 176 10.89 6.31 3.79
CA PHE A 176 11.30 5.34 4.80
C PHE A 176 10.31 5.28 5.96
N SER A 177 9.70 6.40 6.36
CA SER A 177 8.63 6.38 7.38
C SER A 177 7.44 5.55 6.93
N ILE A 178 7.06 5.64 5.65
CA ILE A 178 5.97 4.83 5.08
C ILE A 178 6.35 3.35 5.06
N ARG A 179 7.58 3.01 4.71
CA ARG A 179 8.06 1.61 4.75
C ARG A 179 8.05 1.04 6.16
N ILE A 180 8.57 1.80 7.14
CA ILE A 180 8.55 1.40 8.55
C ILE A 180 7.11 1.20 9.02
N TYR A 181 6.20 2.11 8.66
CA TYR A 181 4.79 1.97 8.98
C TYR A 181 4.17 0.69 8.39
N ARG A 182 4.49 0.35 7.15
CA ARG A 182 4.03 -0.90 6.51
C ARG A 182 4.53 -2.14 7.24
N VAL A 183 5.82 -2.17 7.61
CA VAL A 183 6.41 -3.27 8.39
C VAL A 183 5.75 -3.36 9.76
N LEU A 184 5.57 -2.23 10.46
CA LEU A 184 4.90 -2.19 11.75
C LEU A 184 3.47 -2.72 11.68
N ALA A 185 2.70 -2.33 10.67
CA ALA A 185 1.35 -2.82 10.47
C ALA A 185 1.32 -4.34 10.21
N ALA A 186 2.26 -4.85 9.41
CA ALA A 186 2.40 -6.29 9.16
C ALA A 186 2.73 -7.06 10.45
N THR A 187 3.72 -6.60 11.23
CA THR A 187 4.14 -7.24 12.48
C THR A 187 3.04 -7.18 13.54
N ALA A 188 2.28 -6.08 13.62
CA ALA A 188 1.20 -5.92 14.59
C ALA A 188 0.05 -6.92 14.38
N VAL A 189 -0.18 -7.41 13.17
CA VAL A 189 -1.20 -8.45 12.92
C VAL A 189 -0.73 -9.84 13.36
N GLN A 190 0.58 -10.09 13.34
CA GLN A 190 1.15 -11.37 13.77
C GLN A 190 1.16 -11.51 15.29
N LYS A 191 1.30 -10.39 16.02
CA LYS A 191 1.24 -10.38 17.49
C LYS A 191 -0.17 -10.02 17.98
N LYS A 192 -0.90 -11.01 18.48
CA LYS A 192 -2.20 -10.77 19.12
C LYS A 192 -2.00 -9.93 20.38
N TRP A 193 -2.76 -8.85 20.51
CA TRP A 193 -2.80 -8.04 21.73
C TRP A 193 -3.32 -8.88 22.90
N ASP A 194 -2.66 -8.75 24.04
CA ASP A 194 -2.94 -9.49 25.28
C ASP A 194 -3.01 -8.50 26.46
N PRO A 195 -4.16 -8.34 27.14
CA PRO A 195 -4.30 -7.39 28.25
C PRO A 195 -3.30 -7.63 29.39
N ASP A 196 -2.86 -8.87 29.58
CA ASP A 196 -1.99 -9.28 30.68
C ASP A 196 -0.53 -9.47 30.23
N GLY A 197 -0.23 -9.23 28.94
CA GLY A 197 1.10 -9.40 28.34
C GLY A 197 1.82 -8.09 28.02
N ASP A 198 3.12 -8.17 27.78
CA ASP A 198 3.98 -7.00 27.56
C ASP A 198 3.66 -6.21 26.27
N ASN A 199 2.81 -6.73 25.37
CA ASN A 199 2.35 -6.07 24.12
C ASN A 199 3.44 -5.39 23.26
N GLU A 200 4.71 -5.72 23.49
CA GLU A 200 5.84 -5.03 22.87
C GLU A 200 6.09 -5.55 21.45
N ILE A 201 6.16 -4.67 20.47
CA ILE A 201 6.51 -5.04 19.10
C ILE A 201 7.93 -4.52 18.84
N ILE A 202 8.91 -5.42 18.78
CA ILE A 202 10.29 -5.10 18.48
C ILE A 202 10.55 -5.37 17.01
N ILE A 203 10.77 -4.30 16.24
CA ILE A 203 11.17 -4.41 14.84
C ILE A 203 12.69 -4.26 14.75
N LYS A 204 13.36 -5.33 14.35
CA LYS A 204 14.80 -5.29 14.03
C LYS A 204 14.94 -5.10 12.53
N ALA A 205 15.55 -4.00 12.12
CA ALA A 205 15.81 -3.72 10.72
C ALA A 205 17.28 -3.34 10.53
N THR A 206 17.89 -3.85 9.46
CA THR A 206 19.20 -3.37 9.00
C THR A 206 18.99 -2.15 8.12
N LEU A 207 19.99 -1.26 8.06
CA LEU A 207 19.95 -0.08 7.17
C LEU A 207 19.66 -0.50 5.72
N HIS A 208 20.21 -1.65 5.32
CA HIS A 208 19.99 -2.23 4.01
C HIS A 208 18.54 -2.70 3.82
N GLY A 209 17.98 -3.43 4.79
CA GLY A 209 16.58 -3.92 4.78
C GLY A 209 15.52 -2.81 4.76
N LEU A 210 15.84 -1.61 5.26
CA LEU A 210 14.97 -0.42 5.17
C LEU A 210 15.10 0.30 3.81
N ALA A 211 16.27 0.21 3.17
CA ALA A 211 16.58 0.81 1.88
C ALA A 211 16.07 -0.06 0.70
N SER A 212 16.14 -1.37 0.85
CA SER A 212 15.60 -2.41 -0.03
C SER A 212 15.30 -3.62 0.84
N PRO A 213 14.09 -4.21 0.83
CA PRO A 213 13.80 -5.40 1.63
C PRO A 213 14.47 -6.66 1.04
N GLU A 214 15.77 -6.62 0.80
CA GLU A 214 16.56 -7.82 0.59
C GLU A 214 16.73 -8.53 1.94
N THR A 215 16.07 -9.68 2.06
CA THR A 215 16.42 -10.78 2.97
C THR A 215 16.70 -10.38 4.42
N SER A 216 15.64 -10.15 5.20
CA SER A 216 15.65 -10.43 6.65
C SER A 216 15.29 -11.90 6.92
N LYS A 217 16.03 -12.83 6.32
CA LYS A 217 16.03 -14.26 6.67
C LYS A 217 17.48 -14.69 6.91
N GLN A 218 18.12 -14.14 7.94
CA GLN A 218 19.27 -14.75 8.61
C GLN A 218 19.39 -14.10 10.00
N ALA A 219 19.39 -14.96 11.05
CA ALA A 219 19.27 -14.73 12.50
C ALA A 219 17.83 -14.91 13.00
N SER A 220 17.39 -16.05 13.54
CA SER A 220 18.09 -17.01 14.40
C SER A 220 17.50 -18.42 14.20
N ALA A 221 18.29 -19.31 13.61
CA ALA A 221 18.28 -20.72 13.96
C ALA A 221 19.69 -21.03 14.46
N LEU A 222 19.78 -21.75 15.59
CA LEU A 222 20.93 -22.02 16.47
C LEU A 222 21.12 -20.91 17.52
N VAL A 223 21.05 -21.17 18.83
CA VAL A 223 21.68 -22.28 19.58
C VAL A 223 20.88 -22.62 20.86
N SER A 224 20.67 -23.93 21.04
CA SER A 224 20.42 -24.74 22.25
C SER A 224 19.35 -24.34 23.27
#